data_AF-A0A0P4W2Z4-F1
#
_entry.id   AF-A0A0P4W2Z4-F1
#
_cell.length_a   1.000
_cell.length_b   1.000
_cell.length_c   1.000
_cell.angle_alpha   90.00
_cell.angle_beta   90.00
_cell.angle_gamma   90.00
#
_symmetry.space_group_name_H-M   'P 1'
#
loop_
_entity.id
_entity.type
_entity.pdbx_description
1 polymer ?
#
loop_
_entity_poly.entity_id
_entity_poly.type
_entity_poly.pdbx_seq_one_letter_code
_entity_poly.pdbx_strand_id
1 'polypeptide(L)'
;MMVKEWLHQNHKRIVKVKFGPKQEISTVNRKGEKLRTLYVGDVDTLVVEITQDARRKPMVLLRPPKDHDLVLEFDTDAARRKFINKVEQFMNSHRKVVEKVHTYKEQMLANAETKERRQKRLEHFFREAYELTFGLKPGEKRKLEEATSDVVMVMRTALTKKEFARALGMKADDIFVRRMFNIVDKDSDGCISFQEFLDTVVLFSKGTTDDKLRIIFDMCDNDRNGVIDKTELSEMLRSLVEIAKTNTVSNQEVSALMLV
;
A
#
# COMPACT_ATOMS: atom_id res chain seq x y z
N MET A 1 7.19 -4.25 -26.13
CA MET A 1 7.13 -2.81 -26.40
C MET A 1 7.79 -2.10 -25.25
N MET A 2 8.74 -1.22 -25.53
CA MET A 2 9.28 -0.30 -24.52
C MET A 2 8.35 0.91 -24.46
N VAL A 3 8.09 1.40 -23.26
CA VAL A 3 7.24 2.57 -22.97
C VAL A 3 7.93 3.41 -21.90
N LYS A 4 7.52 4.67 -21.74
CA LYS A 4 8.02 5.52 -20.67
C LYS A 4 7.05 5.48 -19.50
N GLU A 5 7.47 4.96 -18.36
CA GLU A 5 6.73 5.08 -17.12
C GLU A 5 6.99 6.47 -16.52
N TRP A 6 5.92 7.20 -16.21
CA TRP A 6 5.96 8.46 -15.50
C TRP A 6 5.87 8.19 -13.99
N LEU A 7 6.86 8.65 -13.23
CA LEU A 7 6.91 8.43 -11.79
C LEU A 7 6.42 9.66 -11.01
N HIS A 8 6.81 10.85 -11.46
CA HIS A 8 6.38 12.15 -10.96
C HIS A 8 6.83 13.24 -11.97
N GLN A 9 6.51 14.52 -11.68
CA GLN A 9 6.67 15.66 -12.60
C GLN A 9 8.03 15.72 -13.31
N ASN A 10 9.11 15.38 -12.61
CA ASN A 10 10.49 15.54 -13.09
C ASN A 10 11.16 14.23 -13.52
N HIS A 11 10.48 13.08 -13.41
CA HIS A 11 11.14 11.79 -13.63
C HIS A 11 10.29 10.79 -14.41
N LYS A 12 10.88 10.27 -15.47
CA LYS A 12 10.35 9.18 -16.29
C LYS A 12 11.44 8.13 -16.48
N ARG A 13 11.05 6.87 -16.60
CA ARG A 13 11.96 5.77 -16.91
C ARG A 13 11.45 4.91 -18.05
N ILE A 14 12.36 4.35 -18.86
CA ILE A 14 11.98 3.47 -19.96
C ILE A 14 11.82 2.06 -19.41
N VAL A 15 10.65 1.46 -19.62
CA VAL A 15 10.29 0.12 -19.12
C VAL A 15 9.68 -0.76 -20.19
N LYS A 16 9.72 -2.07 -19.98
CA LYS A 16 8.88 -3.04 -20.69
C LYS A 16 7.82 -3.55 -19.73
N VAL A 17 6.56 -3.56 -20.14
CA VAL A 17 5.47 -4.17 -19.36
C VAL A 17 5.37 -5.66 -19.69
N LYS A 18 5.28 -6.49 -18.65
CA LYS A 18 5.07 -7.93 -18.72
C LYS A 18 3.81 -8.31 -17.95
N PHE A 19 3.10 -9.31 -18.46
CA PHE A 19 1.94 -9.93 -17.83
C PHE A 19 2.37 -11.32 -17.36
N GLY A 20 2.20 -11.61 -16.07
CA GLY A 20 2.65 -12.84 -15.45
C GLY A 20 1.50 -13.80 -15.13
N PRO A 21 1.80 -15.11 -14.95
CA PRO A 21 0.80 -16.15 -14.73
C PRO A 21 0.11 -16.05 -13.37
N LYS A 22 0.70 -15.33 -12.42
CA LYS A 22 0.16 -15.09 -11.07
C LYS A 22 -0.72 -13.84 -11.01
N GLN A 23 -1.41 -13.51 -12.11
CA GLN A 23 -2.26 -12.32 -12.19
C GLN A 23 -1.48 -11.04 -11.83
N GLU A 24 -0.27 -10.91 -12.39
CA GLU A 24 0.65 -9.81 -12.12
C GLU A 24 0.95 -9.00 -13.39
N ILE A 25 0.99 -7.67 -13.25
CA ILE A 25 1.46 -6.74 -14.30
C ILE A 25 2.75 -6.11 -13.78
N SER A 26 3.88 -6.43 -14.41
CA SER A 26 5.20 -5.97 -13.98
C SER A 26 5.85 -5.03 -14.99
N THR A 27 6.49 -3.98 -14.50
CA THR A 27 7.44 -3.18 -15.29
C THR A 27 8.85 -3.73 -15.07
N VAL A 28 9.58 -3.96 -16.15
CA VAL A 28 10.99 -4.39 -16.11
C VAL A 28 11.89 -3.40 -16.83
N ASN A 29 13.15 -3.31 -16.42
CA ASN A 29 14.15 -2.50 -17.11
C ASN A 29 14.67 -3.20 -18.38
N ARG A 30 15.66 -2.59 -19.06
CA ARG A 30 16.27 -3.14 -20.29
C ARG A 30 16.98 -4.49 -20.06
N LYS A 31 17.52 -4.72 -18.86
CA LYS A 31 18.18 -5.98 -18.46
C LYS A 31 17.18 -7.08 -18.09
N GLY A 32 15.89 -6.75 -18.01
CA GLY A 32 14.83 -7.68 -17.60
C GLY A 32 14.59 -7.74 -16.09
N GLU A 33 15.30 -6.93 -15.30
CA GLU A 33 15.12 -6.84 -13.85
C GLU A 33 13.76 -6.19 -13.53
N LYS A 34 13.05 -6.77 -12.57
CA LYS A 34 11.71 -6.35 -12.14
C LYS A 34 11.80 -5.05 -11.33
N LEU A 35 11.21 -3.98 -11.84
CA LEU A 35 11.21 -2.66 -11.20
C LEU A 35 9.98 -2.44 -10.31
N ARG A 36 8.84 -3.00 -10.72
CA ARG A 36 7.56 -2.91 -10.02
C ARG A 36 6.67 -4.06 -10.45
N THR A 37 5.78 -4.48 -9.56
CA THR A 37 4.72 -5.44 -9.85
C THR A 37 3.41 -4.95 -9.25
N LEU A 38 2.38 -4.92 -10.09
CA LEU A 38 0.99 -4.75 -9.71
C LEU A 38 0.36 -6.12 -9.62
N TYR A 39 -0.16 -6.49 -8.45
CA TYR A 39 -0.98 -7.68 -8.32
C TYR A 39 -2.42 -7.30 -8.58
N VAL A 40 -3.05 -7.97 -9.53
CA VAL A 40 -4.48 -7.79 -9.83
C VAL A 40 -5.29 -9.00 -9.39
N GLY A 41 -4.71 -9.93 -8.61
CA GLY A 41 -5.35 -11.16 -8.12
C GLY A 41 -6.67 -10.92 -7.37
N ASP A 42 -6.70 -9.89 -6.55
CA ASP A 42 -7.88 -9.52 -5.73
C ASP A 42 -8.63 -8.30 -6.32
N VAL A 43 -8.45 -8.05 -7.62
CA VAL A 43 -9.03 -6.89 -8.32
C VAL A 43 -10.02 -7.40 -9.36
N ASP A 44 -11.32 -7.22 -9.11
CA ASP A 44 -12.38 -7.62 -10.05
C ASP A 44 -12.52 -6.63 -11.22
N THR A 45 -12.37 -5.35 -10.94
CA THR A 45 -12.44 -4.26 -11.91
C THR A 45 -11.18 -3.41 -11.85
N LEU A 46 -10.44 -3.35 -12.95
CA LEU A 46 -9.28 -2.45 -13.08
C LEU A 46 -9.68 -1.21 -13.87
N VAL A 47 -9.56 -0.03 -13.25
CA VAL A 47 -9.80 1.25 -13.92
C VAL A 47 -8.57 1.62 -14.76
N VAL A 48 -8.83 1.97 -16.01
CA VAL A 48 -7.83 2.36 -17.01
C VAL A 48 -8.19 3.72 -17.59
N GLU A 49 -7.44 4.74 -17.21
CA GLU A 49 -7.62 6.08 -17.76
C GLU A 49 -6.81 6.25 -19.06
N ILE A 50 -7.43 6.83 -20.09
CA ILE A 50 -6.89 6.95 -21.44
C ILE A 50 -6.92 8.41 -21.87
N THR A 51 -5.77 8.98 -22.22
CA THR A 51 -5.72 10.38 -22.69
C THR A 51 -6.36 10.56 -24.06
N GLN A 52 -7.01 11.70 -24.31
CA GLN A 52 -7.62 12.03 -25.62
C GLN A 52 -7.01 13.25 -26.32
N ASP A 53 -5.85 13.71 -25.84
CA ASP A 53 -5.12 14.86 -26.37
C ASP A 53 -4.57 14.62 -27.80
N ALA A 54 -5.12 15.29 -28.81
CA ALA A 54 -4.74 15.10 -30.23
C ALA A 54 -3.29 15.47 -30.59
N ARG A 55 -2.61 16.32 -29.79
CA ARG A 55 -1.24 16.82 -30.06
C ARG A 55 -0.22 16.49 -28.96
N ARG A 56 -0.59 15.66 -27.99
CA ARG A 56 0.32 15.25 -26.91
C ARG A 56 0.67 13.77 -27.08
N LYS A 57 1.76 13.35 -26.45
CA LYS A 57 2.11 11.92 -26.39
C LYS A 57 0.96 11.16 -25.69
N PRO A 58 0.43 10.08 -26.30
CA PRO A 58 -0.67 9.32 -25.73
C PRO A 58 -0.23 8.63 -24.44
N MET A 59 -1.07 8.68 -23.40
CA MET A 59 -0.81 8.06 -22.10
C MET A 59 -1.94 7.12 -21.67
N VAL A 60 -1.59 6.17 -20.80
CA VAL A 60 -2.52 5.27 -20.10
C VAL A 60 -2.13 5.26 -18.64
N LEU A 61 -3.12 5.35 -17.75
CA LEU A 61 -2.95 5.15 -16.32
C LEU A 61 -3.73 3.90 -15.92
N LEU A 62 -3.07 2.98 -15.22
CA LEU A 62 -3.72 1.86 -14.54
C LEU A 62 -3.86 2.20 -13.06
N ARG A 63 -5.08 2.15 -12.53
CA ARG A 63 -5.37 2.44 -11.11
C ARG A 63 -5.61 1.13 -10.35
N PRO A 64 -4.59 0.56 -9.69
CA PRO A 64 -4.80 -0.53 -8.75
C PRO A 64 -5.54 0.02 -7.51
N PRO A 65 -6.55 -0.68 -6.97
CA PRO A 65 -7.35 -0.15 -5.85
C PRO A 65 -6.54 0.08 -4.56
N LYS A 66 -5.40 -0.60 -4.39
CA LYS A 66 -4.62 -0.65 -3.15
C LYS A 66 -3.14 -0.31 -3.32
N ASP A 67 -2.75 0.35 -4.41
CA ASP A 67 -1.36 0.78 -4.63
C ASP A 67 -1.35 2.11 -5.40
N HIS A 68 -0.19 2.72 -5.57
CA HIS A 68 -0.04 3.91 -6.41
C HIS A 68 -0.40 3.63 -7.88
N ASP A 69 -0.72 4.64 -8.66
CA ASP A 69 -1.07 4.49 -10.08
C ASP A 69 0.17 4.09 -10.91
N LEU A 70 -0.06 3.39 -12.02
CA LEU A 70 0.97 3.13 -13.06
C LEU A 70 0.66 3.95 -14.31
N VAL A 71 1.44 5.00 -14.54
CA VAL A 71 1.26 5.92 -15.66
C VAL A 71 2.28 5.64 -16.76
N LEU A 72 1.81 5.35 -17.97
CA LEU A 72 2.62 4.97 -19.12
C LEU A 72 2.40 5.95 -20.27
N GLU A 73 3.49 6.46 -20.84
CA GLU A 73 3.52 7.29 -22.04
C GLU A 73 3.99 6.45 -23.23
N PHE A 74 3.27 6.57 -24.34
CA PHE A 74 3.48 5.84 -25.58
C PHE A 74 3.90 6.78 -26.71
N ASP A 75 4.62 6.24 -27.69
CA ASP A 75 5.07 7.04 -28.84
C ASP A 75 3.97 7.34 -29.84
N THR A 76 2.98 6.46 -29.96
CA THR A 76 1.88 6.54 -30.93
C THR A 76 0.57 6.00 -30.35
N ASP A 77 -0.57 6.46 -30.87
CA ASP A 77 -1.89 5.94 -30.50
C ASP A 77 -2.06 4.46 -30.87
N ALA A 78 -1.40 4.00 -31.93
CA ALA A 78 -1.39 2.59 -32.31
C ALA A 78 -0.69 1.73 -31.23
N ALA A 79 0.44 2.19 -30.69
CA ALA A 79 1.12 1.52 -29.58
C ALA A 79 0.26 1.51 -28.31
N ARG A 80 -0.38 2.63 -27.98
CA ARG A 80 -1.32 2.74 -26.85
C ARG A 80 -2.49 1.75 -26.99
N ARG A 81 -3.17 1.73 -28.14
CA ARG A 81 -4.29 0.80 -28.40
C ARG A 81 -3.87 -0.66 -28.27
N LYS A 82 -2.72 -1.04 -28.82
CA LYS A 82 -2.16 -2.39 -28.65
C LYS A 82 -1.91 -2.75 -27.19
N PHE A 83 -1.49 -1.79 -26.36
CA PHE A 83 -1.30 -2.01 -24.93
C PHE A 83 -2.63 -2.20 -24.20
N ILE A 84 -3.62 -1.33 -24.44
CA ILE A 84 -4.95 -1.43 -23.84
C ILE A 84 -5.59 -2.79 -24.16
N ASN A 85 -5.56 -3.22 -25.42
CA ASN A 85 -6.09 -4.52 -25.82
C ASN A 85 -5.39 -5.68 -25.08
N LYS A 86 -4.10 -5.57 -24.77
CA LYS A 86 -3.38 -6.57 -23.98
C LYS A 86 -3.81 -6.58 -22.52
N VAL A 87 -4.05 -5.42 -21.92
CA VAL A 87 -4.58 -5.31 -20.56
C VAL A 87 -5.98 -5.93 -20.50
N GLU A 88 -6.86 -5.60 -21.45
CA GLU A 88 -8.21 -6.17 -21.55
C GLU A 88 -8.16 -7.70 -21.72
N GLN A 89 -7.36 -8.22 -22.65
CA GLN A 89 -7.19 -9.66 -22.85
C GLN A 89 -6.69 -10.36 -21.57
N PHE A 90 -5.75 -9.74 -20.86
CA PHE A 90 -5.20 -10.29 -19.62
C PHE A 90 -6.20 -10.29 -18.47
N MET A 91 -6.99 -9.23 -18.29
CA MET A 91 -8.03 -9.20 -17.25
C MET A 91 -9.16 -10.18 -17.60
N ASN A 92 -9.61 -10.18 -18.86
CA ASN A 92 -10.67 -11.07 -19.34
C ASN A 92 -10.30 -12.56 -19.21
N SER A 93 -9.03 -12.92 -19.43
CA SER A 93 -8.57 -14.31 -19.26
C SER A 93 -8.68 -14.80 -17.80
N HIS A 94 -8.81 -13.88 -16.85
CA HIS A 94 -9.00 -14.16 -15.43
C HIS A 94 -10.43 -13.82 -14.96
N ARG A 95 -11.38 -13.66 -15.88
CA ARG A 95 -12.80 -13.31 -15.61
C ARG A 95 -12.98 -11.97 -14.90
N LYS A 96 -12.13 -11.00 -15.23
CA LYS A 96 -12.13 -9.65 -14.63
C LYS A 96 -12.44 -8.59 -15.66
N VAL A 97 -12.85 -7.42 -15.17
CA VAL A 97 -13.34 -6.31 -15.99
C VAL A 97 -12.29 -5.21 -16.07
N VAL A 98 -12.23 -4.55 -17.23
CA VAL A 98 -11.50 -3.30 -17.43
C VAL A 98 -12.49 -2.18 -17.67
N GLU A 99 -12.51 -1.22 -16.76
CA GLU A 99 -13.29 0.01 -16.92
C GLU A 99 -12.41 1.08 -17.58
N LYS A 100 -12.82 1.53 -18.77
CA LYS A 100 -12.06 2.54 -19.53
C LYS A 100 -12.66 3.92 -19.29
N VAL A 101 -11.83 4.84 -18.82
CA VAL A 101 -12.21 6.24 -18.57
C VAL A 101 -11.40 7.15 -19.47
N HIS A 102 -12.04 8.02 -20.23
CA HIS A 102 -11.35 9.00 -21.07
C HIS A 102 -11.07 10.28 -20.28
N THR A 103 -9.85 10.81 -20.41
CA THR A 103 -9.41 12.01 -19.67
C THR A 103 -8.41 12.82 -20.49
N TYR A 104 -7.99 13.97 -19.97
CA TYR A 104 -6.93 14.80 -20.55
C TYR A 104 -5.63 14.64 -19.76
N LYS A 105 -4.49 14.82 -20.42
CA LYS A 105 -3.17 14.64 -19.82
C LYS A 105 -3.00 15.42 -18.50
N GLU A 106 -3.40 16.69 -18.47
CA GLU A 106 -3.21 17.54 -17.28
C GLU A 106 -4.02 17.01 -16.09
N GLN A 107 -5.28 16.65 -16.33
CA GLN A 107 -6.17 16.04 -15.32
C GLN A 107 -5.62 14.70 -14.82
N MET A 108 -5.18 13.82 -15.73
CA MET A 108 -4.60 12.51 -15.39
C MET A 108 -3.39 12.67 -14.47
N LEU A 109 -2.44 13.54 -14.84
CA LEU A 109 -1.22 13.75 -14.06
C LEU A 109 -1.48 14.48 -12.73
N ALA A 110 -2.45 15.40 -12.71
CA ALA A 110 -2.88 16.07 -11.49
C ALA A 110 -3.48 15.10 -10.48
N ASN A 111 -4.27 14.12 -10.93
CA ASN A 111 -4.98 13.17 -10.08
C ASN A 111 -4.24 11.85 -9.83
N ALA A 112 -3.19 11.56 -10.60
CA ALA A 112 -2.42 10.34 -10.47
C ALA A 112 -1.82 10.20 -9.07
N GLU A 113 -2.08 9.09 -8.41
CA GLU A 113 -1.44 8.73 -7.16
C GLU A 113 -0.04 8.22 -7.46
N THR A 114 1.01 9.00 -7.18
CA THR A 114 2.40 8.55 -7.34
C THR A 114 2.89 7.85 -6.09
N LYS A 115 3.99 7.08 -6.21
CA LYS A 115 4.67 6.51 -5.02
C LYS A 115 5.02 7.58 -3.99
N GLU A 116 5.49 8.75 -4.45
CA GLU A 116 5.86 9.87 -3.58
C GLU A 116 4.63 10.49 -2.90
N ARG A 117 3.54 10.72 -3.64
CA ARG A 117 2.28 11.23 -3.08
C ARG A 117 1.74 10.26 -2.04
N ARG A 118 1.66 8.97 -2.38
CA ARG A 118 1.25 7.90 -1.48
C ARG A 118 2.10 7.87 -0.21
N GLN A 119 3.41 7.97 -0.35
CA GLN A 119 4.34 8.04 0.78
C GLN A 119 4.03 9.22 1.71
N LYS A 120 3.82 10.42 1.17
CA LYS A 120 3.44 11.61 1.96
C LYS A 120 2.09 11.43 2.66
N ARG A 121 1.12 10.77 2.00
CA ARG A 121 -0.18 10.46 2.64
C ARG A 121 0.00 9.51 3.82
N LEU A 122 0.83 8.49 3.66
CA LEU A 122 1.14 7.54 4.73
C LEU A 122 1.85 8.22 5.90
N GLU A 123 2.81 9.09 5.63
CA GLU A 123 3.50 9.88 6.68
C GLU A 123 2.51 10.75 7.45
N HIS A 124 1.61 11.42 6.73
CA HIS A 124 0.54 12.19 7.37
C HIS A 124 -0.41 11.32 8.18
N PHE A 125 -0.82 10.16 7.65
CA PHE A 125 -1.63 9.16 8.36
C PHE A 125 -1.00 8.76 9.69
N PHE A 126 0.29 8.42 9.71
CA PHE A 126 0.98 7.99 10.93
C PHE A 126 1.15 9.14 11.92
N ARG A 127 1.48 10.35 11.43
CA ARG A 127 1.58 11.55 12.27
C ARG A 127 0.27 11.86 12.98
N GLU A 128 -0.85 11.86 12.26
CA GLU A 128 -2.17 12.11 12.87
C GLU A 128 -2.55 11.03 13.88
N ALA A 129 -2.32 9.75 13.56
CA ALA A 129 -2.59 8.65 14.50
C ALA A 129 -1.77 8.79 15.79
N TYR A 130 -0.50 9.20 15.68
CA TYR A 130 0.37 9.46 16.82
C TYR A 130 -0.12 10.64 17.66
N GLU A 131 -0.42 11.78 17.02
CA GLU A 131 -0.95 12.97 17.69
C GLU A 131 -2.25 12.68 18.45
N LEU A 132 -3.18 11.93 17.86
CA LEU A 132 -4.44 11.55 18.50
C LEU A 132 -4.24 10.60 19.69
N THR A 133 -3.24 9.72 19.61
CA THR A 133 -3.02 8.71 20.66
C THR A 133 -2.24 9.29 21.85
N PHE A 134 -1.15 10.01 21.58
CA PHE A 134 -0.19 10.46 22.59
C PHE A 134 -0.30 11.94 22.95
N GLY A 135 -1.01 12.74 22.14
CA GLY A 135 -1.13 14.18 22.32
C GLY A 135 0.14 14.93 21.90
N LEU A 136 -0.04 16.15 21.39
CA LEU A 136 1.06 17.08 21.12
C LEU A 136 1.92 17.30 22.37
N LYS A 137 3.21 17.61 22.16
CA LYS A 137 4.09 18.04 23.25
C LYS A 137 3.43 19.20 24.03
N PRO A 138 3.65 19.31 25.36
CA PRO A 138 3.12 20.43 26.14
C PRO A 138 3.52 21.77 25.50
N GLY A 139 2.54 22.52 24.96
CA GLY A 139 2.75 23.85 24.38
C GLY A 139 2.34 24.03 22.90
N GLU A 140 2.07 22.96 22.15
CA GLU A 140 1.65 23.07 20.74
C GLU A 140 0.12 23.16 20.63
N LYS A 141 -0.41 24.28 20.13
CA LYS A 141 -1.85 24.45 19.84
C LYS A 141 -2.10 24.17 18.37
N ARG A 142 -2.99 23.22 18.05
CA ARG A 142 -3.53 23.02 16.70
C ARG A 142 -4.18 24.32 16.21
N LYS A 143 -3.80 24.78 15.01
CA LYS A 143 -4.61 25.72 14.24
C LYS A 143 -5.80 24.95 13.68
N LEU A 144 -6.94 25.06 14.36
CA LEU A 144 -8.17 24.32 14.07
C LEU A 144 -8.76 24.61 12.66
N GLU A 145 -8.27 25.66 11.98
CA GLU A 145 -8.77 26.14 10.69
C GLU A 145 -8.18 25.39 9.47
N GLU A 146 -7.07 24.65 9.62
CA GLU A 146 -6.44 23.89 8.52
C GLU A 146 -6.90 22.41 8.48
N ALA A 147 -7.70 21.96 9.46
CA ALA A 147 -7.93 20.54 9.75
C ALA A 147 -8.96 19.82 8.86
N THR A 148 -9.78 20.51 8.05
CA THR A 148 -10.91 19.83 7.40
C THR A 148 -10.52 18.98 6.19
N SER A 149 -9.61 19.45 5.34
CA SER A 149 -9.14 18.71 4.16
C SER A 149 -8.21 17.55 4.56
N ASP A 150 -7.32 17.81 5.51
CA ASP A 150 -6.26 16.89 5.94
C ASP A 150 -6.84 15.70 6.71
N VAL A 151 -7.80 15.94 7.61
CA VAL A 151 -8.50 14.86 8.33
C VAL A 151 -9.30 13.99 7.38
N VAL A 152 -10.02 14.57 6.41
CA VAL A 152 -10.78 13.79 5.41
C VAL A 152 -9.85 12.94 4.56
N MET A 153 -8.67 13.47 4.19
CA MET A 153 -7.66 12.74 3.43
C MET A 153 -7.10 11.55 4.21
N VAL A 154 -6.82 11.72 5.50
CA VAL A 154 -6.31 10.65 6.38
C VAL A 154 -7.38 9.58 6.62
N MET A 155 -8.63 9.97 6.90
CA MET A 155 -9.73 9.04 7.12
C MET A 155 -10.03 8.16 5.89
N ARG A 156 -9.72 8.65 4.68
CA ARG A 156 -9.86 7.89 3.42
C ARG A 156 -8.63 7.05 3.07
N THR A 157 -7.56 7.16 3.84
CA THR A 157 -6.33 6.41 3.59
C THR A 157 -6.37 5.11 4.40
N ALA A 158 -6.15 3.99 3.73
CA ALA A 158 -5.98 2.68 4.37
C ALA A 158 -4.60 2.12 4.06
N LEU A 159 -4.02 1.33 4.96
CA LEU A 159 -2.71 0.69 4.80
C LEU A 159 -2.86 -0.68 4.16
N THR A 160 -2.05 -0.97 3.15
CA THR A 160 -1.87 -2.37 2.74
C THR A 160 -1.02 -3.13 3.76
N LYS A 161 -1.13 -4.47 3.76
CA LYS A 161 -0.24 -5.35 4.54
C LYS A 161 1.24 -5.02 4.37
N LYS A 162 1.66 -4.67 3.15
CA LYS A 162 3.04 -4.29 2.87
C LYS A 162 3.44 -2.94 3.48
N GLU A 163 2.54 -1.96 3.43
CA GLU A 163 2.78 -0.64 4.03
C GLU A 163 2.79 -0.74 5.57
N PHE A 164 1.88 -1.53 6.14
CA PHE A 164 1.84 -1.86 7.55
C PHE A 164 3.12 -2.57 8.01
N ALA A 165 3.56 -3.61 7.30
CA ALA A 165 4.82 -4.30 7.59
C ALA A 165 6.02 -3.34 7.60
N ARG A 166 6.10 -2.47 6.58
CA ARG A 166 7.17 -1.49 6.47
C ARG A 166 7.14 -0.48 7.62
N ALA A 167 5.97 -0.07 8.08
CA ALA A 167 5.82 0.81 9.23
C ALA A 167 6.34 0.16 10.53
N LEU A 168 6.25 -1.17 10.64
CA LEU A 168 6.82 -1.95 11.74
C LEU A 168 8.33 -2.26 11.55
N GLY A 169 8.93 -1.89 10.42
CA GLY A 169 10.31 -2.29 10.07
C GLY A 169 10.46 -3.76 9.71
N MET A 170 9.38 -4.43 9.30
CA MET A 170 9.30 -5.88 9.09
C MET A 170 9.01 -6.23 7.64
N LYS A 171 9.17 -7.51 7.28
CA LYS A 171 8.78 -7.99 5.95
C LYS A 171 7.30 -8.37 5.94
N ALA A 172 6.64 -8.14 4.81
CA ALA A 172 5.21 -8.38 4.67
C ALA A 172 4.82 -9.87 4.74
N ASP A 173 5.79 -10.76 4.52
CA ASP A 173 5.66 -12.22 4.60
C ASP A 173 6.02 -12.80 5.97
N ASP A 174 6.49 -11.98 6.92
CA ASP A 174 6.73 -12.43 8.29
C ASP A 174 5.41 -12.89 8.94
N ILE A 175 5.47 -14.04 9.63
CA ILE A 175 4.28 -14.64 10.27
C ILE A 175 3.67 -13.66 11.26
N PHE A 176 4.49 -12.98 12.07
CA PHE A 176 4.04 -11.94 12.99
C PHE A 176 3.21 -10.85 12.29
N VAL A 177 3.74 -10.29 11.19
CA VAL A 177 3.04 -9.24 10.43
C VAL A 177 1.72 -9.76 9.90
N ARG A 178 1.70 -10.98 9.35
CA ARG A 178 0.49 -11.58 8.81
C ARG A 178 -0.57 -11.75 9.91
N ARG A 179 -0.20 -12.31 11.07
CA ARG A 179 -1.14 -12.56 12.17
C ARG A 179 -1.62 -11.25 12.79
N MET A 180 -0.72 -10.30 13.02
CA MET A 180 -1.10 -8.98 13.53
C MET A 180 -2.03 -8.25 12.56
N PHE A 181 -1.70 -8.24 11.26
CA PHE A 181 -2.55 -7.62 10.25
C PHE A 181 -3.98 -8.18 10.29
N ASN A 182 -4.14 -9.51 10.39
CA ASN A 182 -5.45 -10.15 10.42
C ASN A 182 -6.25 -9.88 11.71
N ILE A 183 -5.62 -9.41 12.78
CA ILE A 183 -6.30 -8.99 14.01
C ILE A 183 -6.74 -7.53 13.92
N VAL A 184 -5.91 -6.70 13.28
CA VAL A 184 -6.17 -5.27 13.11
C VAL A 184 -7.22 -5.02 12.03
N ASP A 185 -7.16 -5.75 10.92
CA ASP A 185 -8.12 -5.75 9.82
C ASP A 185 -9.42 -6.45 10.25
N LYS A 186 -10.31 -5.68 10.93
CA LYS A 186 -11.53 -6.18 11.57
C LYS A 186 -12.60 -6.52 10.56
N ASP A 187 -12.71 -5.73 9.48
CA ASP A 187 -13.66 -5.97 8.41
C ASP A 187 -13.14 -6.97 7.35
N SER A 188 -11.85 -7.34 7.43
CA SER A 188 -11.19 -8.28 6.52
C SER A 188 -11.24 -7.81 5.06
N ASP A 189 -11.27 -6.50 4.83
CA ASP A 189 -11.23 -5.93 3.49
C ASP A 189 -9.83 -6.08 2.85
N GLY A 190 -8.81 -6.49 3.62
CA GLY A 190 -7.43 -6.70 3.19
C GLY A 190 -6.58 -5.42 3.25
N CYS A 191 -7.07 -4.38 3.89
CA CYS A 191 -6.41 -3.14 4.23
C CYS A 191 -6.65 -2.82 5.72
N ILE A 192 -5.89 -1.87 6.27
CA ILE A 192 -6.13 -1.35 7.62
C ILE A 192 -6.58 0.09 7.46
N SER A 193 -7.84 0.36 7.78
CA SER A 193 -8.39 1.71 7.82
C SER A 193 -7.74 2.57 8.90
N PHE A 194 -7.90 3.89 8.82
CA PHE A 194 -7.39 4.79 9.86
C PHE A 194 -7.97 4.47 11.24
N GLN A 195 -9.26 4.13 11.31
CA GLN A 195 -9.92 3.80 12.58
C GLN A 195 -9.37 2.50 13.19
N GLU A 196 -9.21 1.44 12.39
CA GLU A 196 -8.63 0.18 12.86
C GLU A 196 -7.20 0.34 13.36
N PHE A 197 -6.41 1.14 12.63
CA PHE A 197 -5.07 1.48 13.06
C PHE A 197 -5.08 2.25 14.38
N LEU A 198 -5.89 3.31 14.48
CA LEU A 198 -5.97 4.16 15.66
C LEU A 198 -6.44 3.37 16.89
N ASP A 199 -7.49 2.57 16.76
CA ASP A 199 -7.98 1.67 17.81
C ASP A 199 -6.84 0.79 18.34
N THR A 200 -6.06 0.22 17.43
CA THR A 200 -4.92 -0.64 17.76
C THR A 200 -3.84 0.12 18.52
N VAL A 201 -3.43 1.30 18.06
CA VAL A 201 -2.39 2.10 18.76
C VAL A 201 -2.88 2.56 20.13
N VAL A 202 -4.15 2.95 20.26
CA VAL A 202 -4.76 3.31 21.55
C VAL A 202 -4.79 2.12 22.51
N LEU A 203 -5.15 0.93 22.01
CA LEU A 203 -5.18 -0.29 22.80
C LEU A 203 -3.78 -0.68 23.32
N PHE A 204 -2.75 -0.62 22.48
CA PHE A 204 -1.38 -0.90 22.91
C PHE A 204 -0.81 0.14 23.88
N SER A 205 -1.20 1.41 23.73
CA SER A 205 -0.71 2.51 24.58
C SER A 205 -1.44 2.60 25.91
N LYS A 206 -2.77 2.65 25.89
CA LYS A 206 -3.64 2.94 27.05
C LYS A 206 -4.47 1.76 27.54
N GLY A 207 -4.51 0.66 26.78
CA GLY A 207 -5.22 -0.55 27.19
C GLY A 207 -4.65 -1.15 28.47
N THR A 208 -5.48 -1.94 29.15
CA THR A 208 -5.05 -2.69 30.33
C THR A 208 -4.07 -3.79 29.94
N THR A 209 -3.40 -4.38 30.93
CA THR A 209 -2.54 -5.54 30.68
C THR A 209 -3.35 -6.70 30.07
N ASP A 210 -4.59 -6.89 30.51
CA ASP A 210 -5.47 -7.96 30.01
C ASP A 210 -5.81 -7.75 28.53
N ASP A 211 -6.15 -6.52 28.13
CA ASP A 211 -6.42 -6.18 26.73
C ASP A 211 -5.23 -6.49 25.81
N LYS A 212 -4.01 -6.17 26.27
CA LYS A 212 -2.77 -6.42 25.52
C LYS A 212 -2.48 -7.92 25.42
N LEU A 213 -2.65 -8.64 26.53
CA LEU A 213 -2.49 -10.09 26.55
C LEU A 213 -3.50 -10.78 25.65
N ARG A 214 -4.73 -10.27 25.56
CA ARG A 214 -5.76 -10.82 24.68
C ARG A 214 -5.36 -10.74 23.21
N ILE A 215 -4.85 -9.60 22.75
CA ILE A 215 -4.34 -9.47 21.37
C ILE A 215 -3.20 -10.45 21.11
N ILE A 216 -2.25 -10.55 22.05
CA ILE A 216 -1.10 -11.46 21.91
C ILE A 216 -1.58 -12.91 21.86
N PHE A 217 -2.58 -13.27 22.67
CA PHE A 217 -3.21 -14.57 22.67
C PHE A 217 -3.87 -14.87 21.31
N ASP A 218 -4.72 -13.96 20.84
CA ASP A 218 -5.43 -14.08 19.56
C ASP A 218 -4.44 -14.11 18.37
N MET A 219 -3.22 -13.57 18.55
CA MET A 219 -2.15 -13.67 17.56
C MET A 219 -1.45 -15.03 17.59
N CYS A 220 -1.42 -15.72 18.72
CA CYS A 220 -0.87 -17.06 18.84
C CYS A 220 -1.87 -18.12 18.36
N ASP A 221 -3.13 -18.00 18.78
CA ASP A 221 -4.26 -18.86 18.45
C ASP A 221 -4.71 -18.64 16.98
N ASN A 222 -4.10 -19.41 16.07
CA ASN A 222 -4.28 -19.22 14.63
C ASN A 222 -5.59 -19.86 14.14
N ASP A 223 -6.02 -20.96 14.75
CA ASP A 223 -7.28 -21.62 14.40
C ASP A 223 -8.50 -21.03 15.15
N ARG A 224 -8.27 -20.11 16.09
CA ARG A 224 -9.28 -19.40 16.89
C ARG A 224 -10.11 -20.34 17.76
N ASN A 225 -9.52 -21.44 18.22
CA ASN A 225 -10.20 -22.42 19.07
C ASN A 225 -10.20 -22.03 20.56
N GLY A 226 -9.54 -20.92 20.92
CA GLY A 226 -9.43 -20.42 22.29
C GLY A 226 -8.32 -21.06 23.12
N VAL A 227 -7.44 -21.88 22.54
CA VAL A 227 -6.26 -22.48 23.16
C VAL A 227 -5.03 -22.32 22.25
N ILE A 228 -3.84 -22.23 22.84
CA ILE A 228 -2.59 -22.17 22.05
C ILE A 228 -1.93 -23.54 22.12
N ASP A 229 -1.81 -24.20 20.97
CA ASP A 229 -1.11 -25.47 20.90
C ASP A 229 0.42 -25.33 20.75
N LYS A 230 1.13 -26.46 20.88
CA LYS A 230 2.61 -26.48 20.78
C LYS A 230 3.09 -25.99 19.41
N THR A 231 2.40 -26.32 18.34
CA THR A 231 2.72 -25.94 16.97
C THR A 231 2.58 -24.44 16.80
N GLU A 232 1.45 -23.88 17.20
CA GLU A 232 1.13 -22.46 17.14
C GLU A 232 2.13 -21.61 17.92
N LEU A 233 2.43 -22.01 19.16
CA LEU A 233 3.44 -21.36 19.98
C LEU A 233 4.84 -21.46 19.34
N SER A 234 5.21 -22.62 18.80
CA SER A 234 6.51 -22.83 18.15
C SER A 234 6.67 -21.98 16.90
N GLU A 235 5.63 -21.84 16.08
CA GLU A 235 5.62 -20.97 14.89
C GLU A 235 5.79 -19.51 15.29
N MET A 236 5.04 -19.06 16.28
CA MET A 236 5.11 -17.68 16.76
C MET A 236 6.49 -17.34 17.32
N LEU A 237 7.05 -18.20 18.17
CA LEU A 237 8.40 -18.02 18.72
C LEU A 237 9.47 -18.00 17.63
N ARG A 238 9.39 -18.88 16.64
CA ARG A 238 10.32 -18.84 15.48
C ARG A 238 10.22 -17.52 14.75
N SER A 239 9.01 -17.01 14.51
CA SER A 239 8.82 -15.71 13.88
C SER A 239 9.48 -14.60 14.69
N LEU A 240 9.26 -14.55 16.01
CA LEU A 240 9.86 -13.54 16.90
C LEU A 240 11.39 -13.62 16.91
N VAL A 241 11.95 -14.83 16.90
CA VAL A 241 13.40 -15.03 16.84
C VAL A 241 13.98 -14.55 15.51
N GLU A 242 13.33 -14.82 14.39
CA GLU A 242 13.78 -14.31 13.09
C GLU A 242 13.73 -12.78 13.05
N ILE A 243 12.67 -12.17 13.58
CA ILE A 243 12.55 -10.71 13.72
C ILE A 243 13.72 -10.14 14.54
N ALA A 244 14.01 -10.76 15.69
CA ALA A 244 15.11 -10.35 16.56
C ALA A 244 16.49 -10.50 15.89
N LYS A 245 16.69 -11.51 15.04
CA LYS A 245 17.93 -11.72 14.27
C LYS A 245 18.10 -10.70 13.16
N THR A 246 17.03 -10.34 12.45
CA THR A 246 17.06 -9.24 11.46
C THR A 246 17.25 -7.87 12.11
N ASN A 247 16.93 -7.73 13.39
CA ASN A 247 17.13 -6.53 14.20
C ASN A 247 18.55 -6.41 14.80
N THR A 248 19.61 -6.84 14.09
CA THR A 248 20.92 -6.15 14.23
C THR A 248 20.88 -4.79 13.51
N VAL A 249 19.79 -4.06 13.74
CA VAL A 249 19.62 -2.65 13.44
C VAL A 249 19.64 -1.99 14.81
N SER A 250 20.68 -1.20 15.05
CA SER A 250 20.88 -0.43 16.27
C SER A 250 19.61 0.36 16.63
N ASN A 251 19.38 0.59 17.93
CA ASN A 251 18.32 1.43 18.51
C ASN A 251 18.11 2.84 17.88
N GLN A 252 18.93 3.21 16.89
CA GLN A 252 18.90 4.47 16.16
C GLN A 252 17.78 4.56 15.12
N GLU A 253 17.36 3.48 14.45
CA GLU A 253 16.35 3.58 13.37
C GLU A 253 14.91 3.64 13.89
N VAL A 254 14.60 2.93 14.98
CA VAL A 254 13.30 3.01 15.66
C VAL A 254 13.11 4.38 16.33
N SER A 255 14.20 4.98 16.84
CA SER A 255 14.19 6.36 17.34
C SER A 255 14.08 7.40 16.22
N ALA A 256 14.61 7.12 15.02
CA ALA A 256 14.52 8.02 13.87
C ALA A 256 13.09 8.11 13.29
N LEU A 257 12.30 7.04 13.39
CA LEU A 257 10.86 7.06 13.07
C LEU A 257 10.02 7.76 14.16
N MET A 258 10.57 7.97 15.36
CA MET A 258 9.91 8.61 16.52
C MET A 258 10.38 10.05 16.79
N LEU A 259 11.32 10.58 16.00
CA LEU A 259 11.92 11.91 16.23
C LEU A 259 11.86 12.86 15.03
N VAL A 260 11.03 12.58 14.01
CA VAL A 260 10.77 13.53 12.91
C VAL A 260 9.34 14.02 12.95
#